data_AF-A0AAN8IMP1-F1
#
_entry.id   AF-A0AAN8IMP1-F1
#
_cell.length_a   1.000
_cell.length_b   1.000
_cell.length_c   1.000
_cell.angle_alpha   90.00
_cell.angle_beta   90.00
_cell.angle_gamma   90.00
#
_symmetry.space_group_name_H-M   'P 1'
#
loop_
_entity.id
_entity.type
_entity.pdbx_description
1 polymer ?
#
loop_
_entity_poly.entity_id
_entity_poly.type
_entity_poly.pdbx_seq_one_letter_code
_entity_poly.pdbx_strand_id
1 'polypeptide(L)'
;MEQFVGQEQICESCRNGELENLREIMASMSTSAIERPPELPESEHDDEVLVATDKVALIISNCMYQHLPKLVTPLCDAETLATALQDLKFKTVTLADLTLAEMKYLIKEYKKLLGTGVYGISIEYCF
;
A
#
# COMPACT_ATOMS: atom_id res chain seq x y z
N MET A 1 31.98 3.51 20.64
CA MET A 1 30.54 3.53 20.91
C MET A 1 30.08 4.93 20.58
N GLU A 2 29.59 5.14 19.36
CA GLU A 2 29.00 6.42 18.94
C GLU A 2 27.68 6.10 18.23
N GLN A 3 26.58 6.55 18.83
CA GLN A 3 25.24 6.46 18.30
C GLN A 3 25.08 7.54 17.23
N PHE A 4 25.00 7.16 15.96
CA PHE A 4 24.48 8.04 14.92
C PHE A 4 22.96 7.87 14.85
N VAL A 5 22.28 8.79 15.52
CA VAL A 5 20.83 9.02 15.46
C VAL A 5 20.48 9.41 14.03
N GLY A 6 19.67 8.59 13.35
CA GLY A 6 19.09 8.94 12.06
C GLY A 6 18.17 10.15 12.21
N GLN A 7 18.62 11.30 11.71
CA GLN A 7 17.76 12.46 11.52
C GLN A 7 17.36 12.50 10.05
N GLU A 8 16.09 12.23 9.75
CA GLU A 8 15.47 12.52 8.46
C GLU A 8 15.50 14.04 8.25
N GLN A 9 16.56 14.52 7.61
CA GLN A 9 16.70 15.93 7.24
C GLN A 9 15.85 16.19 5.99
N ILE A 10 14.55 16.42 6.19
CA ILE A 10 13.63 16.86 5.14
C ILE A 10 13.78 18.37 4.95
N CYS A 11 13.87 18.82 3.70
CA CYS A 11 14.08 20.22 3.36
C CYS A 11 12.86 21.09 3.76
N GLU A 12 13.08 22.33 4.23
CA GLU A 12 11.98 23.21 4.67
C GLU A 12 10.93 23.46 3.57
N SER A 13 11.37 23.53 2.31
CA SER A 13 10.47 23.64 1.16
C SER A 13 9.65 22.36 0.91
N CYS A 14 10.20 21.18 1.20
CA CYS A 14 9.54 19.89 1.07
C CYS A 14 8.44 19.75 2.12
N ARG A 15 8.76 20.12 3.38
CA ARG A 15 7.83 20.10 4.51
C ARG A 15 6.69 21.12 4.35
N ASN A 16 6.99 22.30 3.81
CA ASN A 16 5.98 23.33 3.57
C ASN A 16 5.04 22.93 2.43
N GLY A 17 5.55 22.27 1.38
CA GLY A 17 4.75 21.79 0.26
C GLY A 17 3.74 20.70 0.66
N GLU A 18 4.12 19.78 1.55
CA GLU A 18 3.19 18.73 2.05
C GLU A 18 2.03 19.31 2.88
N LEU A 19 2.30 20.33 3.69
CA LEU A 19 1.25 20.95 4.53
C LEU A 19 0.26 21.79 3.72
N GLU A 20 0.72 22.48 2.67
CA GLU A 20 -0.17 23.20 1.76
C GLU A 20 -1.04 22.24 0.94
N ASN A 21 -0.46 21.16 0.43
CA ASN A 21 -1.19 20.12 -0.29
C ASN A 21 -2.26 19.47 0.60
N LEU A 22 -1.91 19.14 1.86
CA LEU A 22 -2.87 18.60 2.83
C LEU A 22 -4.02 19.59 3.12
N ARG A 23 -3.72 20.88 3.23
CA ARG A 23 -4.73 21.92 3.44
C ARG A 23 -5.67 22.08 2.25
N GLU A 24 -5.14 22.00 1.03
CA GLU A 24 -5.92 22.09 -0.20
C GLU A 24 -6.86 20.87 -0.35
N ILE A 25 -6.37 19.68 0.00
CA ILE A 25 -7.20 18.46 0.04
C ILE A 25 -8.31 18.61 1.08
N MET A 26 -8.02 19.08 2.29
CA MET A 26 -9.06 19.29 3.32
C MET A 26 -10.05 20.40 2.93
N ALA A 27 -9.59 21.46 2.26
CA ALA A 27 -10.45 22.55 1.79
C ALA A 27 -11.39 22.08 0.66
N SER A 28 -10.90 21.25 -0.27
CA SER A 28 -11.72 20.67 -1.34
C SER A 28 -12.79 19.69 -0.83
N MET A 29 -12.56 19.05 0.33
CA MET A 29 -13.53 18.20 1.01
C MET A 29 -14.60 18.99 1.79
N SER A 30 -14.38 20.28 2.07
CA SER A 30 -15.20 21.05 3.02
C SER A 30 -16.23 21.98 2.38
N THR A 31 -16.24 22.15 1.05
CA THR A 31 -17.24 22.98 0.36
C THR A 31 -18.30 22.12 -0.33
N SER A 32 -19.12 21.45 0.48
CA SER A 32 -20.49 21.09 0.13
C SER A 32 -21.42 21.59 1.23
N ALA A 33 -21.41 22.91 1.42
CA ALA A 33 -22.53 23.59 2.05
C ALA A 33 -23.78 23.31 1.20
N ILE A 34 -24.78 22.75 1.86
CA ILE A 34 -26.04 22.25 1.32
C ILE A 34 -26.82 23.40 0.66
N GLU A 35 -26.90 23.40 -0.68
CA GLU A 35 -28.07 23.87 -1.41
C GLU A 35 -28.66 22.66 -2.13
N ARG A 36 -29.85 22.22 -1.71
CA ARG A 36 -30.52 21.01 -2.20
C ARG A 36 -31.04 21.25 -3.64
N PRO A 37 -30.47 20.63 -4.68
CA PRO A 37 -31.03 20.67 -6.03
C PRO A 37 -32.32 19.82 -6.08
N PRO A 38 -33.19 20.00 -7.10
CA PRO A 38 -34.46 19.28 -7.19
C PRO A 38 -34.19 17.76 -7.15
N GLU A 39 -34.87 17.06 -6.24
CA GLU A 39 -34.78 15.61 -6.05
C GLU A 39 -35.03 14.89 -7.38
N LEU A 40 -33.94 14.43 -8.00
CA LEU A 40 -33.98 13.41 -9.03
C LEU A 40 -34.40 12.10 -8.35
N PRO A 41 -35.14 11.22 -9.03
CA PRO A 41 -35.64 9.98 -8.44
C PRO A 41 -34.47 9.22 -7.84
N GLU A 42 -34.53 9.02 -6.52
CA GLU A 42 -33.58 8.21 -5.76
C GLU A 42 -33.56 6.83 -6.43
N SER A 43 -32.49 6.54 -7.17
CA SER A 43 -32.21 5.19 -7.58
C SER A 43 -32.01 4.40 -6.30
N GLU A 44 -32.89 3.44 -6.05
CA GLU A 44 -32.69 2.43 -5.03
C GLU A 44 -31.42 1.65 -5.41
N HIS A 45 -30.28 2.18 -4.98
CA HIS A 45 -29.05 1.43 -4.89
C HIS A 45 -29.27 0.48 -3.73
N ASP A 46 -29.66 -0.74 -4.06
CA ASP A 46 -29.44 -1.88 -3.18
C ASP A 46 -27.98 -1.77 -2.74
N ASP A 47 -27.73 -1.47 -1.46
CA ASP A 47 -26.40 -1.46 -0.84
C ASP A 47 -25.92 -2.91 -0.80
N GLU A 48 -25.72 -3.51 -1.98
CA GLU A 48 -25.26 -4.86 -2.15
C GLU A 48 -23.81 -4.86 -1.67
N VAL A 49 -23.63 -5.36 -0.45
CA VAL A 49 -22.33 -5.42 0.21
C VAL A 49 -21.37 -6.18 -0.70
N LEU A 50 -20.41 -5.45 -1.28
CA LEU A 50 -19.41 -6.05 -2.15
C LEU A 50 -18.47 -6.93 -1.31
N VAL A 51 -18.65 -8.25 -1.41
CA VAL A 51 -17.82 -9.24 -0.71
C VAL A 51 -16.80 -9.83 -1.67
N ALA A 52 -15.52 -9.75 -1.30
CA ALA A 52 -14.46 -10.46 -2.00
C ALA A 52 -14.57 -11.98 -1.75
N THR A 53 -14.47 -12.77 -2.81
CA THR A 53 -14.44 -14.24 -2.75
C THR A 53 -13.22 -14.74 -1.97
N ASP A 54 -12.08 -14.05 -2.11
CA ASP A 54 -10.85 -14.34 -1.39
C ASP A 54 -9.96 -13.08 -1.32
N LYS A 55 -8.98 -13.08 -0.42
CA LYS A 55 -8.01 -11.99 -0.29
C LYS A 55 -6.61 -12.57 -0.25
N VAL A 56 -5.74 -12.22 -1.19
CA VAL A 56 -4.39 -12.75 -1.29
C VAL A 56 -3.39 -11.60 -1.43
N ALA A 57 -2.27 -11.69 -0.72
CA ALA A 57 -1.22 -10.69 -0.74
C ALA A 57 0.15 -11.31 -0.98
N LEU A 58 0.92 -10.72 -1.89
CA LEU A 58 2.32 -11.04 -2.14
C LEU A 58 3.20 -9.85 -1.72
N ILE A 59 4.13 -10.08 -0.79
CA ILE A 59 5.05 -9.08 -0.26
C ILE A 59 6.48 -9.51 -0.60
N ILE A 60 7.23 -8.62 -1.26
CA ILE A 60 8.63 -8.86 -1.63
C ILE A 60 9.53 -7.84 -0.93
N SER A 61 10.48 -8.35 -0.13
CA SER A 61 11.40 -7.59 0.71
C SER A 61 12.85 -7.86 0.31
N ASN A 62 13.34 -7.18 -0.72
CA ASN A 62 14.72 -7.32 -1.14
C ASN A 62 15.62 -6.36 -0.34
N CYS A 63 16.56 -6.93 0.40
CA CYS A 63 17.55 -6.21 1.21
C CYS A 63 18.93 -6.19 0.55
N MET A 64 19.25 -7.20 -0.28
CA MET A 64 20.59 -7.46 -0.81
C MET A 64 20.64 -7.26 -2.33
N TYR A 65 20.95 -6.04 -2.75
CA TYR A 65 21.18 -5.72 -4.16
C TYR A 65 22.68 -5.72 -4.50
N GLN A 66 23.03 -6.20 -5.69
CA GLN A 66 24.45 -6.38 -6.10
C GLN A 66 25.26 -5.07 -6.12
N HIS A 67 24.61 -3.94 -6.36
CA HIS A 67 25.26 -2.63 -6.54
C HIS A 67 24.83 -1.60 -5.49
N LEU A 68 24.14 -2.03 -4.43
CA LEU A 68 23.69 -1.15 -3.35
C LEU A 68 24.15 -1.73 -2.00
N PRO A 69 24.34 -0.87 -0.98
CA PRO A 69 24.49 -1.34 0.38
C PRO A 69 23.25 -2.14 0.82
N LYS A 70 23.43 -3.03 1.80
CA LYS A 70 22.33 -3.77 2.40
C LYS A 70 21.28 -2.79 2.94
N LEU A 71 20.05 -2.93 2.47
CA LEU A 71 18.89 -2.20 3.00
C LEU A 71 18.41 -2.88 4.28
N VAL A 72 18.00 -2.09 5.27
CA VAL A 72 17.56 -2.57 6.59
C VAL A 72 16.06 -2.38 6.80
N THR A 73 15.48 -1.43 6.08
CA THR A 73 14.08 -1.00 6.06
C THR A 73 13.12 -2.06 5.50
N PRO A 74 13.40 -2.71 4.35
CA PRO A 74 12.43 -3.63 3.72
C PRO A 74 11.97 -4.78 4.61
N LEU A 75 12.85 -5.28 5.49
CA LEU A 75 12.52 -6.37 6.42
C LEU A 75 11.44 -5.95 7.43
N CYS A 76 11.66 -4.83 8.12
CA CYS A 76 10.74 -4.33 9.14
C CYS A 76 9.41 -3.89 8.52
N ASP A 77 9.47 -3.29 7.33
CA ASP A 77 8.28 -2.84 6.61
C ASP A 77 7.42 -4.02 6.15
N ALA A 78 8.06 -5.07 5.62
CA ALA A 78 7.36 -6.27 5.18
C ALA A 78 6.69 -7.01 6.34
N GLU A 79 7.33 -7.09 7.51
CA GLU A 79 6.72 -7.67 8.72
C GLU A 79 5.49 -6.87 9.19
N THR A 80 5.62 -5.54 9.23
CA THR A 80 4.54 -4.63 9.63
C THR A 80 3.35 -4.75 8.67
N LEU A 81 3.63 -4.73 7.36
CA LEU A 81 2.60 -4.88 6.34
C LEU A 81 1.94 -6.26 6.37
N ALA A 82 2.73 -7.33 6.51
CA ALA A 82 2.20 -8.69 6.58
C ALA A 82 1.22 -8.83 7.75
N THR A 83 1.56 -8.27 8.90
CA THR A 83 0.71 -8.26 10.09
C THR A 83 -0.61 -7.52 9.82
N ALA A 84 -0.53 -6.29 9.29
CA ALA A 84 -1.70 -5.49 8.96
C ALA A 84 -2.62 -6.18 7.94
N LEU A 85 -2.05 -6.83 6.92
CA LEU A 85 -2.83 -7.54 5.90
C LEU A 85 -3.47 -8.83 6.45
N GLN A 86 -2.79 -9.55 7.35
CA GLN A 86 -3.36 -10.71 8.04
C GLN A 86 -4.55 -10.32 8.93
N ASP A 87 -4.50 -9.18 9.61
CA ASP A 87 -5.62 -8.65 10.39
C ASP A 87 -6.85 -8.40 9.51
N LEU A 88 -6.62 -7.93 8.28
CA LEU A 88 -7.65 -7.75 7.23
C LEU A 88 -8.10 -9.05 6.54
N LYS A 89 -7.60 -10.19 6.99
CA LYS A 89 -7.86 -11.55 6.48
C LYS A 89 -7.30 -11.82 5.08
N PHE A 90 -6.20 -11.18 4.71
CA PHE A 90 -5.42 -11.58 3.54
C PHE A 90 -4.60 -12.84 3.81
N LYS A 91 -4.55 -13.73 2.82
CA LYS A 91 -3.58 -14.81 2.73
C LYS A 91 -2.27 -14.22 2.22
N THR A 92 -1.36 -13.90 3.14
CA THR A 92 -0.09 -13.23 2.84
C THR A 92 1.02 -14.24 2.56
N VAL A 93 1.81 -14.00 1.51
CA VAL A 93 3.09 -14.65 1.25
C VAL A 93 4.17 -13.57 1.26
N THR A 94 5.16 -13.70 2.14
CA THR A 94 6.28 -12.76 2.27
C THR A 94 7.58 -13.45 1.86
N LEU A 95 8.33 -12.82 0.97
CA LEU A 95 9.56 -13.36 0.40
C LEU A 95 10.65 -12.28 0.43
N ALA A 96 11.91 -12.68 0.57
CA ALA A 96 13.03 -11.76 0.66
C ALA A 96 14.16 -12.15 -0.30
N ASP A 97 14.92 -11.14 -0.73
CA ASP A 97 16.14 -11.28 -1.53
C ASP A 97 15.99 -12.16 -2.79
N LEU A 98 14.96 -11.87 -3.58
CA LEU A 98 14.66 -12.59 -4.81
C LEU A 98 15.50 -12.07 -5.98
N THR A 99 15.99 -13.00 -6.80
CA THR A 99 16.51 -12.69 -8.12
C THR A 99 15.37 -12.32 -9.09
N LEU A 100 15.72 -11.67 -10.20
CA LEU A 100 14.75 -11.34 -11.26
C LEU A 100 14.00 -12.58 -11.80
N ALA A 101 14.67 -13.74 -11.85
CA ALA A 101 14.05 -14.98 -12.32
C ALA A 101 13.01 -15.52 -11.33
N GLU A 102 13.34 -15.53 -10.04
CA GLU A 102 12.43 -15.97 -8.97
C GLU A 102 11.23 -15.04 -8.86
N MET A 103 11.46 -13.73 -8.92
CA MET A 103 10.40 -12.73 -8.91
C MET A 103 9.41 -12.91 -10.06
N LYS A 104 9.91 -13.11 -11.29
CA LYS A 104 9.07 -13.42 -12.46
C LYS A 104 8.26 -14.71 -12.27
N TYR A 105 8.88 -15.74 -11.70
CA TYR A 105 8.21 -17.00 -11.41
C TYR A 105 7.09 -16.81 -10.39
N LEU A 106 7.37 -16.10 -9.29
CA LEU A 106 6.41 -15.86 -8.22
C LEU A 106 5.23 -15.01 -8.66
N ILE A 107 5.46 -13.96 -9.44
CA ILE A 107 4.39 -13.15 -10.03
C ILE A 107 3.48 -14.02 -10.90
N LYS A 108 4.07 -14.96 -11.67
CA LYS A 108 3.28 -15.89 -12.50
C LYS A 108 2.42 -16.82 -11.65
N GLU A 109 2.94 -17.36 -10.55
CA GLU A 109 2.16 -18.21 -9.64
C GLU A 109 1.09 -17.40 -8.89
N TYR A 110 1.44 -16.21 -8.39
CA TYR A 110 0.50 -15.31 -7.74
C TYR A 110 -0.68 -14.94 -8.64
N LYS A 111 -0.43 -14.68 -9.92
CA LYS A 111 -1.49 -14.39 -10.89
C LYS A 111 -2.51 -15.52 -11.03
N LYS A 112 -2.12 -16.78 -10.82
CA LYS A 112 -3.05 -17.93 -10.86
C LYS A 112 -4.04 -17.93 -9.70
N LEU A 113 -3.70 -17.24 -8.60
CA LEU A 113 -4.56 -17.09 -7.42
C LEU A 113 -5.61 -15.98 -7.60
N LEU A 114 -5.42 -15.10 -8.59
CA LEU A 114 -6.32 -13.98 -8.89
C LEU A 114 -7.48 -14.46 -9.77
N GLY A 115 -8.43 -15.16 -9.16
CA GLY A 115 -9.70 -15.55 -9.78
C GLY A 115 -10.77 -14.45 -9.71
N THR A 116 -11.97 -14.76 -10.18
CA THR A 116 -13.12 -13.84 -10.14
C THR A 116 -13.50 -13.49 -8.71
N GLY A 117 -13.57 -12.19 -8.41
CA GLY A 117 -13.95 -11.66 -7.10
C GLY A 117 -12.85 -11.72 -6.04
N VAL A 118 -11.61 -12.10 -6.40
CA VAL A 118 -10.47 -12.11 -5.48
C VAL A 118 -9.84 -10.73 -5.37
N TYR A 119 -9.59 -10.27 -4.15
CA TYR A 119 -8.80 -9.06 -3.90
C TYR A 119 -7.32 -9.45 -3.84
N GLY A 120 -6.54 -8.94 -4.79
CA GLY A 120 -5.11 -9.16 -4.88
C GLY A 120 -4.32 -7.90 -4.56
N ILE A 121 -3.34 -8.01 -3.66
CA ILE A 121 -2.34 -6.96 -3.39
C ILE A 121 -0.94 -7.52 -3.66
N SER A 122 -0.16 -6.84 -4.50
CA SER A 122 1.28 -7.13 -4.70
C SER A 122 2.09 -5.89 -4.35
N ILE A 123 2.98 -6.00 -3.36
CA ILE A 123 3.80 -4.88 -2.88
C ILE A 123 5.28 -5.27 -2.90
N GLU A 124 6.08 -4.39 -3.49
CA GLU A 124 7.54 -4.47 -3.48
C GLU A 124 8.09 -3.36 -2.57
N TYR A 125 8.86 -3.73 -1.55
CA TYR A 125 9.56 -2.77 -0.69
C TYR A 125 11.00 -2.59 -1.14
N CYS A 126 11.33 -1.35 -1.46
CA CYS A 126 12.68 -0.89 -1.75
C CYS A 126 12.74 0.59 -1.31
N PHE A 127 13.20 0.85 -0.09
CA PHE A 127 13.51 2.21 0.36
C PHE A 127 14.80 2.19 1.17
#